data_AF-A0A151JEH3-F1
#
_entry.id   AF-A0A151JEH3-F1
#
_cell.length_a   1.000
_cell.length_b   1.000
_cell.length_c   1.000
_cell.angle_alpha   90.00
_cell.angle_beta   90.00
_cell.angle_gamma   90.00
#
_symmetry.space_group_name_H-M   'P 1'
#
loop_
_entity.id
_entity.type
_entity.pdbx_description
1 polymer ?
#
loop_
_entity_poly.entity_id
_entity_poly.type
_entity_poly.pdbx_seq_one_letter_code
_entity_poly.pdbx_strand_id
1 'polypeptide(L)'
;MSLQLLWDINKQLQWDSTIYYQHWKNKNIALDDVVTLDMKLSWQYAPNYPKVEVVVQNLGGVGSADDLNTLSLFKSEQIHYVRLSYEF
;
A
#
# COMPACT_ATOMS: atom_id res chain seq x y z
N MET A 1 -12.74 -3.39 -1.53
CA MET A 1 -12.92 -1.98 -1.97
C MET A 1 -11.66 -1.20 -1.59
N SER A 2 -11.27 -0.18 -2.36
CA SER A 2 -10.14 0.68 -1.99
C SER A 2 -10.50 2.16 -2.07
N LEU A 3 -9.83 2.96 -1.26
CA LEU A 3 -9.88 4.42 -1.27
C LEU A 3 -8.45 4.94 -1.38
N GLN A 4 -8.19 5.81 -2.36
CA GLN A 4 -6.87 6.40 -2.57
C GLN A 4 -6.93 7.92 -2.38
N LEU A 5 -5.91 8.45 -1.70
CA LEU A 5 -5.65 9.88 -1.52
C LEU A 5 -4.29 10.20 -2.11
N LEU A 6 -4.28 11.06 -3.12
CA LEU A 6 -3.07 11.67 -3.68
C LEU A 6 -3.03 13.14 -3.27
N TRP A 7 -1.96 13.55 -2.60
CA TRP A 7 -1.76 14.92 -2.16
C TRP A 7 -0.40 15.45 -2.60
N ASP A 8 -0.44 16.37 -3.55
CA ASP A 8 0.70 17.21 -3.92
C ASP A 8 0.88 18.30 -2.86
N ILE A 9 1.75 18.03 -1.88
CA ILE A 9 2.06 18.99 -0.80
C ILE A 9 2.73 20.23 -1.42
N ASN A 10 3.65 20.00 -2.36
CA ASN A 10 4.25 21.03 -3.19
C ASN A 10 4.83 20.40 -4.48
N LYS A 11 5.52 21.21 -5.30
CA LYS A 11 6.13 20.74 -6.56
C LYS A 11 7.20 19.64 -6.41
N GLN A 12 7.71 19.44 -5.20
CA GLN A 12 8.80 18.53 -4.89
C GLN A 12 8.37 17.36 -4.03
N LEU A 13 7.23 17.44 -3.34
CA LEU A 13 6.82 16.47 -2.33
C LEU A 13 5.37 16.05 -2.58
N GLN A 14 5.16 14.76 -2.74
CA GLN A 14 3.85 14.15 -2.96
C GLN A 14 3.63 13.03 -1.95
N TRP A 15 2.48 13.09 -1.28
CA TRP A 15 1.98 12.04 -0.42
C TRP A 15 0.91 11.23 -1.15
N ASP A 16 1.00 9.91 -1.11
CA ASP A 16 0.02 8.99 -1.69
C ASP A 16 -0.31 7.92 -0.65
N SER A 17 -1.58 7.74 -0.34
CA SER A 17 -2.03 6.72 0.60
C SER A 17 -3.25 5.99 0.05
N THR A 18 -3.24 4.67 0.14
CA THR A 18 -4.34 3.82 -0.31
C THR A 18 -4.79 2.92 0.84
N ILE A 19 -6.07 3.01 1.18
CA ILE A 19 -6.72 2.12 2.15
C ILE A 19 -7.46 1.05 1.36
N TYR A 20 -7.26 -0.20 1.74
CA TYR A 20 -8.02 -1.33 1.22
C TYR A 20 -8.88 -1.92 2.33
N TYR A 21 -10.13 -2.22 2.00
CA TYR A 21 -11.07 -2.92 2.86
C TYR A 21 -11.54 -4.19 2.17
N GLN A 22 -11.37 -5.32 2.86
CA GLN A 22 -11.76 -6.64 2.41
C GLN A 22 -12.74 -7.24 3.40
N HIS A 23 -13.97 -7.41 2.94
CA HIS A 23 -15.05 -8.04 3.70
C HIS A 23 -15.20 -9.49 3.28
N TRP A 24 -15.23 -10.40 4.26
CA TRP A 24 -15.41 -11.83 4.01
C TRP A 24 -16.86 -12.23 4.21
N LYS A 25 -17.49 -12.75 3.15
CA LYS A 25 -18.77 -13.46 3.26
C LYS A 25 -18.59 -14.90 2.80
N ASN A 26 -18.28 -15.79 3.73
CA ASN A 26 -18.45 -17.21 3.50
C ASN A 26 -19.30 -17.85 4.61
N LYS A 27 -20.28 -18.68 4.23
CA LYS A 27 -21.28 -19.24 5.15
C LYS A 27 -20.71 -20.25 6.14
N ASN A 28 -19.51 -20.76 5.89
CA ASN A 28 -18.92 -21.87 6.65
C ASN A 28 -17.72 -21.46 7.50
N ILE A 29 -17.13 -20.28 7.25
CA ILE A 29 -15.95 -19.77 7.98
C ILE A 29 -16.12 -18.25 8.11
N ALA A 30 -16.27 -17.78 9.34
CA ALA A 30 -16.22 -16.36 9.66
C ALA A 30 -14.74 -15.96 9.79
N LEU A 31 -14.26 -15.23 8.79
CA LEU A 31 -12.98 -14.51 8.88
C LEU A 31 -13.29 -13.05 9.22
N ASP A 32 -12.43 -12.44 10.03
CA ASP A 32 -12.55 -11.02 10.35
C ASP A 32 -12.30 -10.16 9.11
N ASP A 33 -13.00 -9.02 9.07
CA ASP A 33 -12.78 -8.01 8.05
C ASP A 33 -11.36 -7.43 8.17
N VAL A 34 -10.70 -7.27 7.03
CA VAL A 34 -9.32 -6.78 6.98
C VAL A 34 -9.29 -5.40 6.37
N VAL A 35 -8.62 -4.48 7.06
CA VAL A 35 -8.26 -3.16 6.56
C VAL A 35 -6.74 -3.12 6.42
N THR A 36 -6.24 -2.80 5.23
CA THR A 36 -4.81 -2.55 5.01
C THR A 36 -4.59 -1.12 4.53
N LEU A 37 -3.40 -0.59 4.79
CA LEU A 37 -3.02 0.77 4.44
C LEU A 37 -1.64 0.78 3.78
N ASP A 38 -1.60 1.25 2.54
CA ASP A 38 -0.38 1.51 1.80
C ASP A 38 -0.08 3.02 1.82
N MET A 39 1.18 3.36 1.97
CA MET A 39 1.67 4.73 1.96
C MET A 39 2.88 4.88 1.05
N LYS A 40 2.98 6.01 0.36
CA LYS A 40 4.11 6.39 -0.44
C LYS A 40 4.38 7.88 -0.28
N LEU A 41 5.62 8.20 0.08
CA LEU A 41 6.14 9.57 0.08
C LEU A 41 7.13 9.70 -1.07
N SER A 42 6.84 10.61 -2.00
CA SER A 42 7.67 10.86 -3.17
C SER A 42 8.31 12.24 -3.05
N TRP A 43 9.62 12.30 -3.27
CA TRP A 43 10.38 13.54 -3.29
C TRP A 43 11.18 13.68 -4.59
N GLN A 44 11.11 14.84 -5.23
CA GLN A 44 11.87 15.18 -6.42
C GLN A 44 12.27 16.65 -6.37
N TYR A 45 13.57 16.95 -6.40
CA TYR A 45 14.04 18.33 -6.31
C TYR A 45 13.59 19.21 -7.49
N ALA A 46 13.68 18.68 -8.71
CA ALA A 46 13.24 19.32 -9.94
C ALA A 46 12.86 18.24 -10.99
N PRO A 47 12.08 18.57 -12.03
CA PRO A 47 11.56 17.59 -12.98
C PRO A 47 12.63 16.73 -13.67
N ASN A 48 13.85 17.25 -13.82
CA ASN A 48 15.00 16.58 -14.43
C ASN A 48 15.97 15.92 -13.41
N TYR A 49 15.56 15.80 -12.15
CA TYR A 49 16.33 15.13 -11.11
C TYR A 49 15.73 13.77 -10.77
N PRO A 50 16.53 12.83 -10.24
CA PRO A 50 16.02 11.58 -9.72
C PRO A 50 14.92 11.82 -8.68
N LYS A 51 13.85 11.03 -8.79
CA LYS A 51 12.79 10.96 -7.80
C LYS A 51 13.12 9.84 -6.81
N VAL A 52 12.99 10.17 -5.54
CA VAL A 52 13.15 9.25 -4.41
C VAL A 52 11.76 8.97 -3.84
N GLU A 53 11.40 7.70 -3.70
CA GLU A 53 10.13 7.30 -3.13
C GLU A 53 10.35 6.35 -1.96
N VAL A 54 9.75 6.66 -0.82
CA VAL A 54 9.64 5.73 0.31
C VAL A 54 8.26 5.10 0.24
N VAL A 55 8.20 3.78 0.17
CA VAL A 55 6.94 3.03 0.10
C VAL A 55 6.83 2.11 1.30
N VAL A 56 5.65 2.14 1.92
CA VAL A 56 5.23 1.21 2.95
C VAL A 56 3.96 0.53 2.50
N GLN A 57 3.98 -0.79 2.41
CA GLN A 57 2.81 -1.60 2.05
C GLN A 57 2.34 -2.38 3.27
N ASN A 58 1.03 -2.55 3.39
CA ASN A 58 0.39 -3.23 4.51
C ASN A 58 0.85 -2.68 5.88
N LEU A 59 0.77 -1.36 6.06
CA LEU A 59 1.09 -0.70 7.33
C LEU A 59 0.17 -1.25 8.43
N GLY A 60 0.77 -1.75 9.51
CA GLY A 60 0.06 -2.45 10.59
C GLY A 60 0.12 -3.97 10.50
N GLY A 61 0.68 -4.52 9.40
CA GLY A 61 0.95 -5.96 9.25
C GLY A 61 -0.30 -6.83 9.34
N VAL A 62 -1.43 -6.33 8.84
CA VAL A 62 -2.70 -7.06 8.95
C VAL A 62 -2.69 -8.18 7.92
N GLY A 63 -2.82 -9.41 8.39
CA GLY A 63 -2.92 -10.58 7.52
C GLY A 63 -4.21 -10.52 6.72
N SER A 64 -4.11 -10.34 5.40
CA SER A 64 -5.20 -10.68 4.50
C SER A 64 -5.00 -12.11 4.01
N ALA A 65 -6.05 -12.93 4.08
CA ALA A 65 -6.10 -14.18 3.34
C ALA A 65 -6.43 -13.84 1.88
N ASP A 66 -5.75 -14.38 0.88
CA ASP A 66 -6.15 -14.08 -0.52
C ASP A 66 -7.25 -15.03 -1.03
N ASP A 67 -7.43 -16.22 -0.43
CA ASP A 67 -8.50 -17.14 -0.79
C ASP A 67 -8.68 -18.26 0.24
N LEU A 68 -9.91 -18.71 0.46
CA LEU A 68 -10.25 -19.80 1.40
C LEU A 68 -9.77 -21.18 0.93
N ASN A 69 -9.44 -21.31 -0.35
CA ASN A 69 -8.93 -22.55 -0.95
C ASN A 69 -7.41 -22.70 -0.87
N THR A 70 -6.70 -21.65 -0.45
CA THR A 70 -5.25 -21.67 -0.29
C THR A 70 -4.92 -21.37 1.16
N LEU A 71 -4.79 -22.43 1.98
CA LEU A 71 -4.18 -22.41 3.32
C LEU A 71 -2.72 -21.91 3.33
N SER A 72 -2.21 -21.43 2.21
CA SER A 72 -0.90 -20.85 2.02
C SER A 72 -1.07 -19.39 1.59
N LEU A 73 -0.32 -18.50 2.24
CA LEU A 73 -0.09 -17.10 1.88
C LEU A 73 -1.06 -16.12 2.55
N PHE A 74 -0.97 -16.04 3.88
CA PHE A 74 -1.13 -14.74 4.53
C PHE A 74 -0.03 -13.81 3.97
N LYS A 75 -0.34 -12.89 3.07
CA LYS A 75 0.53 -11.73 2.82
C LYS A 75 0.37 -10.77 3.99
N SER A 76 0.86 -11.18 5.15
CA SER A 76 0.74 -10.46 6.42
C SER A 76 1.89 -9.50 6.69
N GLU A 77 2.93 -9.54 5.86
CA GLU A 77 4.15 -8.80 6.17
C GLU A 77 4.05 -7.36 5.67
N GLN A 78 4.31 -6.43 6.59
CA GLN A 78 4.52 -5.04 6.29
C GLN A 78 5.81 -4.91 5.48
N ILE A 79 5.72 -4.38 4.26
CA ILE A 79 6.89 -4.25 3.37
C ILE A 79 7.31 -2.79 3.35
N HIS A 80 8.61 -2.56 3.55
CA HIS A 80 9.23 -1.24 3.38
C HIS A 80 10.28 -1.31 2.30
N TYR A 81 10.22 -0.39 1.35
CA TYR A 81 11.29 -0.25 0.38
C TYR A 81 11.45 1.21 -0.07
N VAL A 82 12.64 1.50 -0.57
CA VAL A 82 12.95 2.77 -1.23
C VAL A 82 13.04 2.49 -2.72
N ARG A 83 12.38 3.33 -3.52
CA ARG A 83 12.47 3.30 -4.98
C ARG A 83 13.17 4.57 -5.46
N LEU A 84 14.13 4.39 -6.34
CA LEU A 84 14.80 5.47 -7.06
C LEU A 84 14.37 5.36 -8.52
N SER A 85 13.86 6.44 -9.09
CA SER A 85 13.47 6.52 -10.49
C SER A 85 14.04 7.77 -11.14
N TYR A 86 14.50 7.65 -12.37
CA TYR A 86 15.01 8.77 -13.16
C TYR A 86 14.44 8.68 -14.57
N GLU A 87 13.87 9.76 -15.06
CA GLU A 87 13.33 9.88 -16.43
C GLU A 87 14.22 10.85 -17.22
N PHE A 88 14.56 10.47 -18.45
CA PHE A 88 15.44 11.21 -19.37
C PHE A 88 14.63 12.00 -20.40
#